data_AF-A0A7Y3LJI6-F1
#
_entry.id   AF-A0A7Y3LJI6-F1
#
_cell.length_a   1.000
_cell.length_b   1.000
_cell.length_c   1.000
_cell.angle_alpha   90.00
_cell.angle_beta   90.00
_cell.angle_gamma   90.00
#
_symmetry.space_group_name_H-M   'P 1'
#
loop_
_entity.id
_entity.type
_entity.pdbx_description
1 polymer ?
#
loop_
_entity_poly.entity_id
_entity_poly.type
_entity_poly.pdbx_seq_one_letter_code
_entity_poly.pdbx_strand_id
1 'polypeptide(L)'
;MSNLAIETRHIFKHFGKNEVVKDVSLNVPAGVAFGYLGPNGAGKTTLIRMLLGLTKASSGQMEILGYNVPKDSAKALERVGAIVDEPRFFPHLRAHRRTIRAISGVACYS
;
A
#
# COMPACT_ATOMS: atom_id res chain seq x y z
N MET A 1 4.86 -1.27 23.79
CA MET A 1 3.91 -1.26 22.65
C MET A 1 4.69 -1.54 21.39
N SER A 2 4.32 -2.56 20.61
CA SER A 2 5.01 -2.90 19.36
C SER A 2 4.80 -1.79 18.33
N ASN A 3 5.88 -1.15 17.89
CA ASN A 3 5.85 -0.12 16.86
C ASN A 3 5.75 -0.79 15.48
N LEU A 4 4.52 -1.01 14.99
CA LEU A 4 4.27 -1.60 13.68
C LEU A 4 4.10 -0.51 12.61
N ALA A 5 4.79 -0.67 11.48
CA ALA A 5 4.60 0.16 10.31
C ALA A 5 3.38 -0.28 9.49
N ILE A 6 3.16 -1.59 9.36
CA ILE A 6 2.02 -2.18 8.65
C ILE A 6 1.46 -3.31 9.52
N GLU A 7 0.14 -3.35 9.65
CA GLU A 7 -0.57 -4.48 10.23
C GLU A 7 -1.75 -4.85 9.31
N THR A 8 -1.88 -6.13 8.98
CA THR A 8 -3.04 -6.66 8.28
C THR A 8 -3.58 -7.88 9.01
N ARG A 9 -4.90 -8.00 9.08
CA ARG A 9 -5.61 -9.12 9.71
C ARG A 9 -6.63 -9.66 8.73
N HIS A 10 -6.45 -10.91 8.34
CA HIS A 10 -7.38 -11.68 7.52
C HIS A 10 -7.83 -10.96 6.25
N ILE A 11 -6.88 -10.49 5.45
CA ILE A 11 -7.19 -9.76 4.22
C ILE A 11 -7.58 -10.72 3.10
N PHE A 12 -8.77 -10.48 2.55
CA PHE A 12 -9.26 -11.14 1.35
C PHE A 12 -9.53 -10.13 0.25
N LYS A 13 -9.29 -10.54 -0.99
CA LYS A 13 -9.67 -9.78 -2.18
C LYS A 13 -10.19 -10.69 -3.28
N HIS A 14 -11.42 -10.42 -3.70
CA HIS A 14 -12.05 -11.04 -4.85
C HIS A 14 -12.32 -10.00 -5.94
N PHE A 15 -12.19 -10.43 -7.19
CA PHE A 15 -12.69 -9.76 -8.37
C PHE A 15 -13.67 -10.69 -9.08
N GLY A 16 -14.96 -10.42 -8.92
CA GLY A 16 -16.00 -11.36 -9.35
C GLY A 16 -15.85 -12.70 -8.63
N LYS A 17 -15.68 -13.78 -9.42
CA LYS A 17 -15.46 -15.14 -8.90
C LYS A 17 -13.99 -15.46 -8.58
N ASN A 18 -13.06 -14.59 -8.98
CA ASN A 18 -11.63 -14.85 -8.85
C ASN A 18 -11.11 -14.28 -7.53
N GLU A 19 -10.62 -15.16 -6.67
CA GLU A 19 -9.95 -14.81 -5.43
C GLU A 19 -8.46 -14.54 -5.68
N VAL A 20 -8.03 -13.29 -5.49
CA VAL A 20 -6.67 -12.81 -5.82
C VAL A 20 -5.79 -12.66 -4.57
N VAL A 21 -6.40 -12.41 -3.41
CA VAL A 21 -5.71 -12.40 -2.11
C VAL A 21 -6.51 -13.27 -1.15
N LYS A 22 -5.85 -14.26 -0.54
CA LYS A 22 -6.44 -15.26 0.36
C LYS A 22 -5.83 -15.12 1.74
N ASP A 23 -6.61 -14.67 2.71
CA ASP A 23 -6.23 -14.62 4.14
C ASP A 23 -4.80 -14.13 4.42
N VAL A 24 -4.51 -12.87 4.07
CA VAL A 24 -3.20 -12.29 4.36
C VAL A 24 -3.23 -11.58 5.71
N SER A 25 -2.50 -12.14 6.67
CA SER A 25 -2.20 -11.49 7.96
C SER A 25 -0.70 -11.22 8.05
N LEU A 26 -0.33 -9.95 8.21
CA LEU A 26 1.04 -9.49 8.13
C LEU A 26 1.30 -8.42 9.19
N ASN A 27 2.38 -8.58 9.95
CA ASN A 27 2.88 -7.56 10.88
C ASN A 27 4.30 -7.15 10.45
N VAL A 28 4.46 -5.89 10.04
CA VAL A 28 5.75 -5.32 9.68
C VAL A 28 6.16 -4.31 10.75
N PRO A 29 7.22 -4.57 11.52
CA PRO A 29 7.76 -3.61 12.47
C PRO A 29 8.25 -2.32 11.78
N ALA A 30 8.25 -1.20 12.50
CA ALA A 30 8.91 0.00 12.02
C ALA A 30 10.45 -0.17 12.02
N GLY A 31 11.11 0.49 11.07
CA GLY A 31 12.58 0.51 10.99
C GLY A 31 13.22 -0.71 10.32
N VAL A 32 12.43 -1.60 9.70
CA VAL A 32 12.95 -2.77 8.98
C VAL A 32 12.70 -2.64 7.47
N ALA A 33 13.61 -3.20 6.68
CA ALA A 33 13.35 -3.47 5.27
C ALA A 33 12.59 -4.80 5.16
N PHE A 34 11.38 -4.76 4.61
CA PHE A 34 10.51 -5.94 4.45
C PHE A 34 10.26 -6.23 2.97
N GLY A 35 10.40 -7.50 2.57
CA GLY A 35 10.14 -7.97 1.21
C GLY A 35 8.94 -8.92 1.16
N TYR A 36 7.92 -8.58 0.36
CA TYR A 36 6.78 -9.46 0.10
C TYR A 36 6.94 -10.15 -1.25
N LEU A 37 7.30 -11.43 -1.23
CA LEU A 37 7.70 -12.22 -2.40
C LEU A 37 6.69 -13.33 -2.72
N GLY A 38 6.63 -13.73 -4.00
CA GLY A 38 5.72 -14.77 -4.49
C GLY A 38 5.65 -14.80 -6.02
N PRO A 39 4.99 -15.77 -6.65
CA PRO A 39 4.89 -15.88 -8.10
C PRO A 39 4.07 -14.72 -8.72
N ASN A 40 4.19 -14.52 -10.03
CA ASN A 40 3.34 -13.59 -10.75
C ASN A 40 1.87 -14.02 -10.63
N GLY A 41 0.98 -13.06 -10.37
CA GLY A 41 -0.44 -13.34 -10.11
C GLY A 41 -0.78 -13.70 -8.66
N ALA A 42 0.20 -13.84 -7.74
CA ALA A 42 -0.06 -14.14 -6.32
C ALA A 42 -0.73 -13.01 -5.51
N GLY A 43 -1.17 -11.93 -6.16
CA GLY A 43 -1.85 -10.81 -5.48
C GLY A 43 -0.94 -9.80 -4.78
N LYS A 44 0.38 -9.85 -4.98
CA LYS A 44 1.36 -8.89 -4.37
C LYS A 44 1.01 -7.43 -4.66
N THR A 45 0.91 -7.07 -5.95
CA THR A 45 0.54 -5.72 -6.39
C THR A 45 -0.84 -5.33 -5.90
N THR A 46 -1.77 -6.30 -5.83
CA THR A 46 -3.11 -6.08 -5.29
C THR A 46 -3.07 -5.72 -3.81
N LEU A 47 -2.28 -6.42 -3.00
CA LEU A 47 -2.06 -6.11 -1.58
C LEU A 47 -1.46 -4.71 -1.39
N ILE A 48 -0.43 -4.37 -2.17
CA ILE A 48 0.19 -3.03 -2.15
C ILE A 48 -0.85 -1.96 -2.48
N ARG A 49 -1.65 -2.14 -3.53
CA ARG A 49 -2.73 -1.21 -3.89
C ARG A 49 -3.79 -1.10 -2.78
N MET A 50 -4.08 -2.18 -2.06
CA MET A 50 -5.02 -2.14 -0.93
C MET A 50 -4.48 -1.35 0.25
N LEU A 51 -3.22 -1.56 0.63
CA LEU A 51 -2.54 -0.81 1.68
C LEU A 51 -2.51 0.69 1.37
N LEU A 52 -2.25 1.05 0.11
CA LEU A 52 -2.24 2.44 -0.35
C LEU A 52 -3.63 3.04 -0.57
N GLY A 53 -4.70 2.31 -0.25
CA GLY A 53 -6.09 2.78 -0.42
C GLY A 53 -6.55 2.91 -1.86
N LEU A 54 -5.77 2.44 -2.85
CA LEU A 54 -6.10 2.48 -4.28
C LEU A 54 -7.15 1.43 -4.67
N THR A 55 -7.25 0.35 -3.90
CA THR A 55 -8.22 -0.72 -4.09
C THR A 55 -8.80 -1.10 -2.75
N LYS A 56 -10.12 -1.28 -2.63
CA LYS A 56 -10.72 -1.79 -1.38
C LYS A 56 -10.49 -3.29 -1.23
N ALA A 57 -10.15 -3.74 -0.02
CA ALA A 57 -10.24 -5.15 0.34
C ALA A 57 -11.70 -5.63 0.28
N SER A 58 -11.90 -6.92 0.04
CA SER A 58 -13.23 -7.54 0.12
C SER A 58 -13.64 -7.77 1.57
N SER A 59 -12.68 -8.12 2.44
CA SER A 59 -12.86 -8.22 3.88
C SER A 59 -11.51 -8.14 4.60
N GLY A 60 -11.57 -8.05 5.93
CA GLY A 60 -10.41 -7.94 6.81
C GLY A 60 -10.09 -6.50 7.23
N GLN A 61 -9.00 -6.34 7.99
CA GLN A 61 -8.58 -5.07 8.59
C GLN A 61 -7.13 -4.75 8.27
N MET A 62 -6.84 -3.48 7.96
CA MET A 62 -5.48 -3.02 7.65
C MET A 62 -5.19 -1.71 8.39
N GLU A 63 -3.98 -1.60 8.90
CA GLU A 63 -3.45 -0.38 9.50
C GLU A 63 -2.06 -0.05 8.94
N ILE A 64 -1.80 1.24 8.76
CA ILE A 64 -0.49 1.77 8.39
C ILE A 64 -0.12 2.86 9.38
N LEU A 65 1.01 2.70 10.06
CA LEU A 65 1.50 3.65 11.07
C LEU A 65 0.43 4.00 12.13
N GLY A 66 -0.42 3.02 12.50
CA GLY A 66 -1.52 3.16 13.46
C GLY A 66 -2.79 3.82 12.91
N TYR A 67 -2.87 4.07 11.59
CA TYR A 67 -4.08 4.58 10.94
C TYR A 67 -4.81 3.46 10.20
N ASN A 68 -6.12 3.35 10.42
CA ASN A 68 -6.97 2.38 9.75
C ASN A 68 -7.10 2.71 8.26
N VAL A 69 -6.75 1.79 7.36
CA VAL A 69 -6.92 1.96 5.92
C VAL A 69 -8.02 1.02 5.39
N PRO A 70 -8.93 1.51 4.53
CA PRO A 70 -8.87 2.77 3.79
C PRO A 70 -9.49 4.00 4.49
N LYS A 71 -10.05 3.88 5.70
CA LYS A 71 -10.82 4.95 6.36
C LYS A 71 -10.02 6.23 6.63
N ASP A 72 -8.79 6.09 7.10
CA ASP A 72 -7.85 7.16 7.45
C ASP A 72 -6.66 7.22 6.47
N SER A 73 -6.87 6.75 5.23
CA SER A 73 -5.81 6.66 4.21
C SER A 73 -5.12 8.00 3.96
N ALA A 74 -5.83 9.13 3.95
CA ALA A 74 -5.24 10.45 3.78
C ALA A 74 -4.16 10.74 4.85
N LYS A 75 -4.46 10.48 6.13
CA LYS A 75 -3.53 10.70 7.25
C LYS A 75 -2.36 9.73 7.22
N ALA A 76 -2.63 8.47 6.84
CA ALA A 76 -1.59 7.46 6.67
C ALA A 76 -0.62 7.87 5.55
N LEU A 77 -1.15 8.26 4.39
CA LEU A 77 -0.37 8.52 3.18
C LEU A 77 0.46 9.80 3.26
N GLU A 78 0.10 10.79 4.08
CA GLU A 78 0.98 11.94 4.37
C GLU A 78 2.37 11.53 4.90
N ARG A 79 2.48 10.31 5.44
CA ARG A 79 3.70 9.76 6.04
C ARG A 79 4.28 8.59 5.23
N VAL A 80 3.71 8.24 4.08
CA VAL A 80 4.08 7.06 3.31
C VAL A 80 4.57 7.46 1.92
N GLY A 81 5.83 7.16 1.62
CA GLY A 81 6.35 7.15 0.26
C GLY A 81 5.98 5.85 -0.46
N ALA A 82 5.40 5.96 -1.66
CA ALA A 82 5.07 4.78 -2.45
C ALA A 82 5.35 4.98 -3.94
N ILE A 83 5.96 3.97 -4.54
CA ILE A 83 6.11 3.85 -5.99
C ILE A 83 5.32 2.61 -6.38
N VAL A 84 4.25 2.81 -7.13
CA VAL A 84 3.37 1.74 -7.61
C VAL A 84 3.45 1.73 -9.11
N ASP A 85 3.75 0.56 -9.68
CA ASP A 85 3.92 0.38 -11.12
C ASP A 85 5.14 1.11 -11.71
N GLU A 86 5.33 1.00 -13.03
CA GLU A 86 6.38 1.70 -13.76
C GLU A 86 6.27 3.23 -13.52
N PRO A 87 7.28 3.89 -12.95
CA PRO A 87 7.20 5.31 -12.65
C PRO A 87 7.10 6.09 -13.95
N ARG A 88 5.93 6.70 -14.20
CA ARG A 88 5.77 7.70 -15.25
C ARG A 88 6.50 8.97 -14.82
N PHE A 89 7.81 8.99 -15.04
CA PHE A 89 8.62 10.18 -14.88
C PHE A 89 8.19 11.21 -15.93
N PHE A 90 7.72 12.37 -15.49
CA PHE A 90 7.56 13.52 -16.38
C PHE A 90 8.97 14.04 -16.73
N PRO A 91 9.44 13.89 -17.99
CA PRO A 91 10.84 14.17 -18.35
C PRO A 91 11.26 15.62 -18.10
N HIS A 92 10.28 16.53 -18.00
CA HIS A 92 10.48 17.96 -17.79
C HIS A 92 10.55 18.36 -16.30
N LEU A 93 10.28 17.44 -15.37
CA LEU A 93 10.39 17.72 -13.94
C LEU A 93 11.80 17.36 -13.46
N ARG A 94 12.58 18.38 -13.11
CA ARG A 94 13.87 18.20 -12.43
C ARG A 94 13.63 17.57 -11.05
N ALA A 95 14.57 16.76 -10.58
CA ALA A 95 14.56 16.14 -9.25
C ALA A 95 14.71 17.22 -8.15
N HIS A 96 13.65 17.98 -7.93
CA HIS A 96 13.57 18.99 -6.89
C HIS A 96 12.91 18.37 -5.66
N ARG A 97 13.23 18.90 -4.47
CA ARG A 97 12.67 18.45 -3.18
C ARG A 97 11.13 18.40 -3.14
N ARG A 98 10.44 19.12 -4.03
CA ARG A 98 8.98 19.10 -4.20
C ARG A 98 8.49 17.90 -5.01
N THR A 99 9.25 17.43 -6.01
CA THR A 99 8.93 16.25 -6.82
C THR A 99 8.97 14.97 -5.99
N ILE A 100 9.97 14.83 -5.10
CA ILE A 100 10.05 13.71 -4.15
C ILE A 100 8.80 13.66 -3.25
N ARG A 101 8.32 14.83 -2.81
CA ARG A 101 7.10 14.95 -1.99
C ARG A 101 5.84 14.51 -2.75
N ALA A 102 5.80 14.67 -4.07
CA ALA A 102 4.70 14.19 -4.91
C ALA A 102 4.67 12.66 -5.06
N ILE A 103 5.81 11.97 -4.95
CA ILE A 103 5.89 10.50 -4.83
C ILE A 103 5.49 10.04 -3.41
N SER A 104 5.55 10.96 -2.43
CA SER A 104 5.15 10.73 -1.03
C SER A 104 3.66 10.86 -0.77
N GLY A 105 2.86 11.20 -1.77
CA GLY A 105 1.42 11.12 -1.70
C GLY A 105 1.00 10.31 -2.91
N VAL A 106 0.38 9.16 -2.69
CA VAL A 106 -0.10 8.29 -3.78
C VAL A 106 -1.05 9.09 -4.67
N ALA A 107 -0.51 9.67 -5.74
CA ALA A 107 -1.26 10.45 -6.70
C ALA A 107 -1.95 9.49 -7.68
N CYS A 108 -3.12 9.00 -7.26
CA CYS A 108 -4.16 8.54 -8.16
C CYS A 108 -5.48 9.18 -7.72
N TYR A 109 -5.58 10.50 -7.93
CA TYR A 109 -6.86 11.14 -8.18
C TYR A 109 -6.98 11.27 -9.69
N SER A 110 -7.70 10.34 -10.32
CA SER A 110 -8.46 10.44 -11.60
C SER A 110 -8.82 9.04 -12.06
#